data_AF-A0A951M6V8-F1
#
_entry.id   AF-A0A951M6V8-F1
#
_cell.length_a   1.000
_cell.length_b   1.000
_cell.length_c   1.000
_cell.angle_alpha   90.00
_cell.angle_beta   90.00
_cell.angle_gamma   90.00
#
_symmetry.space_group_name_H-M   'P 1'
#
loop_
_entity.id
_entity.type
_entity.pdbx_description
1 polymer ?
#
loop_
_entity_poly.entity_id
_entity_poly.type
_entity_poly.pdbx_seq_one_letter_code
_entity_poly.pdbx_strand_id
1 'polypeptide(L)'
;MHDLKAAWRQAWADLGLPAPAGLFEALVAAYEEPQRHYHSLQHLAECLVHFDQARHLAHHSGEVALALWFHDAVYDVQGKSNEQQSADWAVRALTAAGATPERFAEYDRQVRAEYSWVPGLIYRVKRKAVLKSFLDREHIYNTSYFRERCEARARSNLTAACA
;
A
#
# COMPACT_ATOMS: atom_id res chain seq x y z
N MET A 1 -4.87 24.88 2.25
CA MET A 1 -3.83 23.84 2.23
C MET A 1 -4.43 22.63 2.94
N HIS A 2 -4.67 21.53 2.24
CA HIS A 2 -5.17 20.31 2.89
C HIS A 2 -4.10 19.82 3.88
N ASP A 3 -4.47 19.59 5.13
CA ASP A 3 -3.52 19.12 6.14
C ASP A 3 -3.25 17.62 5.90
N LEU A 4 -2.21 17.34 5.14
CA LEU A 4 -1.75 15.98 4.82
C LEU A 4 -1.48 15.16 6.08
N LYS A 5 -1.03 15.79 7.17
CA LYS A 5 -0.76 15.10 8.43
C LYS A 5 -2.06 14.77 9.17
N ALA A 6 -3.11 15.58 9.02
CA ALA A 6 -4.45 15.21 9.49
C ALA A 6 -5.05 14.07 8.65
N ALA A 7 -4.98 14.15 7.32
CA ALA A 7 -5.47 13.11 6.42
C ALA A 7 -4.78 11.76 6.66
N TRP A 8 -3.46 11.79 6.89
CA TRP A 8 -2.70 10.61 7.30
C TRP A 8 -3.21 10.01 8.60
N ARG A 9 -3.34 10.82 9.66
CA ARG A 9 -3.84 10.35 10.97
C ARG A 9 -5.24 9.74 10.84
N GLN A 10 -6.11 10.36 10.05
CA GLN A 10 -7.47 9.86 9.82
C GLN A 10 -7.46 8.51 9.09
N ALA A 11 -6.63 8.34 8.06
CA ALA A 11 -6.51 7.08 7.33
C ALA A 11 -6.17 5.90 8.27
N TRP A 12 -5.21 6.10 9.17
CA TRP A 12 -4.80 5.08 10.14
C TRP A 12 -5.84 4.87 11.26
N ALA A 13 -6.53 5.92 11.68
CA ALA A 13 -7.65 5.81 12.61
C ALA A 13 -8.80 4.97 12.01
N ASP A 14 -9.14 5.20 10.74
CA ASP A 14 -10.19 4.46 10.02
C ASP A 14 -9.82 2.98 9.85
N LEU A 15 -8.52 2.67 9.68
CA LEU A 15 -8.01 1.29 9.67
C LEU A 15 -8.07 0.60 11.03
N GLY A 16 -8.19 1.37 12.12
CA GLY A 16 -8.04 0.88 13.49
C GLY A 16 -6.61 0.40 13.80
N LEU A 17 -5.60 0.93 13.10
CA LEU A 17 -4.20 0.52 13.24
C LEU A 17 -3.32 1.75 13.52
N PRO A 18 -2.25 1.62 14.34
CA PRO A 18 -1.29 2.71 14.51
C PRO A 18 -0.41 2.84 13.26
N ALA A 19 -0.18 4.08 12.81
CA ALA A 19 0.76 4.35 11.73
C ALA A 19 2.20 3.97 12.17
N PRO A 20 2.96 3.21 11.36
CA PRO A 20 4.37 2.95 11.62
C PRO A 20 5.18 4.26 11.72
N ALA A 21 6.11 4.31 12.68
CA ALA A 21 6.96 5.48 12.90
C ALA A 21 7.81 5.80 11.66
N GLY A 22 7.90 7.08 11.28
CA GLY A 22 8.71 7.56 10.15
C GLY A 22 8.12 7.29 8.76
N LEU A 23 7.00 6.55 8.67
CA LEU A 23 6.40 6.19 7.38
C LEU A 23 5.81 7.40 6.65
N PHE A 24 5.21 8.32 7.39
CA PHE A 24 4.66 9.55 6.82
C PHE A 24 5.76 10.38 6.16
N GLU A 25 6.86 10.60 6.87
CA GLU A 25 8.02 11.36 6.40
C GLU A 25 8.64 10.70 5.16
N ALA A 26 8.75 9.36 5.17
CA ALA A 26 9.27 8.61 4.03
C ALA A 26 8.38 8.74 2.78
N LEU A 27 7.05 8.68 2.94
CA LEU A 27 6.11 8.87 1.83
C LEU A 27 6.15 10.29 1.28
N VAL A 28 6.13 11.29 2.16
CA VAL A 28 6.23 12.70 1.74
C VAL A 28 7.52 12.93 0.94
N ALA A 29 8.66 12.46 1.46
CA ALA A 29 9.94 12.56 0.76
C ALA A 29 9.92 11.89 -0.63
N ALA A 30 9.27 10.72 -0.75
CA ALA A 30 9.13 10.03 -2.03
C ALA A 30 8.30 10.84 -3.04
N TYR A 31 7.24 11.52 -2.60
CA TYR A 31 6.40 12.38 -3.45
C TYR A 31 7.02 13.76 -3.75
N GLU A 32 8.06 14.16 -3.00
CA GLU A 32 8.83 15.39 -3.19
C GLU A 32 10.09 15.20 -4.05
N GLU A 33 10.33 13.98 -4.54
CA GLU A 33 11.45 13.68 -5.43
C GLU A 33 11.51 14.63 -6.64
N PRO A 34 12.68 15.26 -6.93
CA PRO A 34 12.76 16.36 -7.89
C PRO A 34 12.44 15.96 -9.34
N GLN A 35 12.53 14.67 -9.68
CA GLN A 35 12.13 14.14 -10.98
C GLN A 35 10.61 14.01 -11.18
N ARG A 36 9.79 14.23 -10.15
CA ARG A 36 8.32 14.10 -10.23
C ARG A 36 7.67 15.38 -10.76
N HIS A 37 7.36 15.37 -12.05
CA HIS A 37 6.53 16.40 -12.67
C HIS A 37 5.03 16.10 -12.57
N TYR A 38 4.66 14.81 -12.52
CA TYR A 38 3.30 14.31 -12.34
C TYR A 38 3.28 13.34 -11.15
N HIS A 39 2.10 13.11 -10.55
CA HIS A 39 1.97 12.29 -9.34
C HIS A 39 2.89 12.77 -8.20
N SER A 40 2.84 14.10 -7.98
CA SER A 40 3.55 14.80 -6.92
C SER A 40 2.72 14.88 -5.64
N LEU A 41 3.30 15.44 -4.59
CA LEU A 41 2.60 15.69 -3.32
C LEU A 41 1.32 16.53 -3.50
N GLN A 42 1.32 17.47 -4.46
CA GLN A 42 0.16 18.28 -4.80
C GLN A 42 -0.99 17.43 -5.36
N HIS A 43 -0.68 16.52 -6.29
CA HIS A 43 -1.67 15.62 -6.87
C HIS A 43 -2.28 14.71 -5.80
N LEU A 44 -1.45 14.16 -4.92
CA LEU A 44 -1.92 13.35 -3.79
C LEU A 44 -2.87 14.15 -2.88
N ALA A 45 -2.53 15.40 -2.57
CA ALA A 45 -3.39 16.27 -1.76
C ALA A 45 -4.76 16.51 -2.42
N GLU A 46 -4.80 16.71 -3.75
CA GLU A 46 -6.05 16.86 -4.51
C GLU A 46 -6.91 15.59 -4.45
N CYS A 47 -6.30 14.41 -4.64
CA CYS A 47 -6.99 13.13 -4.52
C CYS A 47 -7.60 12.95 -3.12
N LEU A 48 -6.86 13.29 -2.07
CA LEU A 48 -7.33 13.19 -0.68
C LEU A 48 -8.47 14.17 -0.39
N VAL A 49 -8.42 15.41 -0.93
CA VAL A 49 -9.53 16.37 -0.81
C VAL A 49 -10.82 15.83 -1.44
N HIS A 50 -10.72 15.23 -2.63
CA HIS A 50 -11.88 14.63 -3.28
C HIS A 50 -12.39 13.41 -2.53
N PHE A 51 -11.48 12.56 -2.04
CA PHE A 51 -11.86 11.42 -1.23
C PHE A 51 -12.54 11.85 0.07
N ASP A 52 -12.11 12.94 0.71
CA ASP A 52 -12.74 13.48 1.92
C ASP A 52 -14.23 13.76 1.74
N GLN A 53 -14.62 14.32 0.59
CA GLN A 53 -16.01 14.62 0.26
C GLN A 53 -16.85 13.35 0.12
N ALA A 54 -16.26 12.27 -0.37
CA ALA A 54 -16.91 10.98 -0.61
C ALA A 54 -16.63 9.94 0.48
N ARG A 55 -15.85 10.26 1.53
CA ARG A 55 -15.38 9.28 2.52
C ARG A 55 -16.51 8.54 3.21
N HIS A 56 -17.62 9.24 3.48
CA HIS A 56 -18.81 8.67 4.10
C HIS A 56 -19.51 7.60 3.25
N LEU A 57 -19.22 7.54 1.95
CA LEU A 57 -19.73 6.52 1.02
C LEU A 57 -18.84 5.26 1.01
N ALA A 58 -17.61 5.35 1.51
CA ALA A 58 -16.68 4.24 1.55
C ALA A 58 -16.92 3.40 2.82
N HIS A 59 -17.23 2.12 2.65
CA HIS A 59 -17.33 1.18 3.76
C HIS A 59 -15.98 0.90 4.45
N HIS A 60 -14.87 1.09 3.73
CA HIS A 60 -13.50 0.82 4.14
C HIS A 60 -12.61 2.04 3.89
N SER A 61 -12.94 3.16 4.55
CA SER A 61 -12.34 4.45 4.24
C SER A 61 -10.82 4.51 4.50
N GLY A 62 -10.32 3.75 5.47
CA GLY A 62 -8.90 3.67 5.79
C GLY A 62 -8.09 2.95 4.72
N GLU A 63 -8.64 1.87 4.16
CA GLU A 63 -8.05 1.09 3.08
C GLU A 63 -7.98 1.89 1.78
N VAL A 64 -9.06 2.61 1.44
CA VAL A 64 -9.10 3.49 0.27
C VAL A 64 -8.11 4.64 0.43
N ALA A 65 -8.04 5.23 1.62
CA ALA A 65 -7.03 6.26 1.91
C ALA A 65 -5.60 5.72 1.74
N LEU A 66 -5.31 4.52 2.25
CA LEU A 66 -4.00 3.89 2.05
C LEU A 66 -3.69 3.63 0.57
N ALA A 67 -4.65 3.16 -0.20
CA ALA A 67 -4.47 2.99 -1.65
C ALA A 67 -4.11 4.32 -2.31
N LEU A 68 -4.75 5.43 -1.94
CA LEU A 68 -4.40 6.76 -2.43
C LEU A 68 -3.00 7.20 -1.97
N TRP A 69 -2.62 6.96 -0.71
CA TRP A 69 -1.28 7.30 -0.21
C TRP A 69 -0.16 6.54 -0.92
N PHE A 70 -0.44 5.32 -1.41
CA PHE A 70 0.58 4.46 -1.98
C PHE A 70 0.52 4.32 -3.51
N HIS A 71 -0.56 4.73 -4.20
CA HIS A 71 -0.78 4.42 -5.64
C HIS A 71 0.44 4.67 -6.55
N ASP A 72 1.18 5.74 -6.30
CA ASP A 72 2.40 6.12 -7.01
C ASP A 72 3.52 6.54 -6.06
N ALA A 73 3.57 5.94 -4.87
CA ALA A 73 4.61 6.24 -3.87
C ALA A 73 6.03 5.92 -4.38
N VAL A 74 6.18 4.96 -5.30
CA VAL A 74 7.44 4.71 -6.02
C VAL A 74 7.34 5.26 -7.44
N TYR A 75 8.33 6.05 -7.85
CA TYR A 75 8.36 6.68 -9.17
C TYR A 75 9.76 6.66 -9.78
N ASP A 76 10.00 5.64 -10.59
CA ASP A 76 11.15 5.54 -11.47
C ASP A 76 10.68 5.74 -12.91
N VAL A 77 11.16 6.80 -13.58
CA VAL A 77 10.78 7.15 -14.96
C VAL A 77 11.13 6.02 -15.95
N GLN A 78 12.13 5.20 -15.64
CA GLN A 78 12.55 4.06 -16.46
C GLN A 78 12.00 2.72 -15.91
N GLY A 79 11.38 2.76 -14.73
CA GLY A 79 10.85 1.61 -14.02
C GLY A 79 9.55 1.10 -14.64
N LYS A 80 9.43 -0.22 -14.78
CA LYS A 80 8.22 -0.90 -15.30
C LYS A 80 7.33 -1.47 -14.19
N SER A 81 7.75 -1.33 -12.94
CA SER A 81 7.14 -1.96 -11.77
C SER A 81 6.81 -0.97 -10.64
N ASN A 82 6.72 0.33 -10.94
CA ASN A 82 6.44 1.39 -9.97
C ASN A 82 5.16 1.13 -9.18
N GLU A 83 4.06 0.91 -9.89
CA GLU A 83 2.75 0.51 -9.34
C GLU A 83 2.90 -0.67 -8.38
N GLN A 84 3.80 -1.60 -8.71
CA GLN A 84 4.02 -2.72 -7.82
C GLN A 84 4.81 -2.36 -6.57
N GLN A 85 5.95 -1.71 -6.73
CA GLN A 85 6.80 -1.34 -5.61
C GLN A 85 6.07 -0.43 -4.62
N SER A 86 5.15 0.37 -5.12
CA SER A 86 4.14 1.14 -4.40
C SER A 86 3.20 0.26 -3.55
N ALA A 87 2.52 -0.71 -4.15
CA ALA A 87 1.64 -1.63 -3.43
C ALA A 87 2.40 -2.53 -2.43
N ASP A 88 3.61 -2.94 -2.80
CA ASP A 88 4.56 -3.67 -1.95
C ASP A 88 4.87 -2.88 -0.67
N TRP A 89 5.01 -1.57 -0.79
CA TRP A 89 5.26 -0.70 0.33
C TRP A 89 4.04 -0.58 1.24
N ALA A 90 2.84 -0.46 0.68
CA ALA A 90 1.60 -0.46 1.45
C ALA A 90 1.46 -1.76 2.30
N VAL A 91 1.75 -2.91 1.70
CA VAL A 91 1.71 -4.21 2.39
C VAL A 91 2.72 -4.27 3.54
N ARG A 92 3.95 -3.81 3.33
CA ARG A 92 4.96 -3.75 4.39
C ARG A 92 4.51 -2.83 5.53
N ALA A 93 3.90 -1.69 5.20
CA ALA A 93 3.39 -0.74 6.19
C ALA A 93 2.26 -1.35 7.04
N LEU A 94 1.28 -2.00 6.42
CA LEU A 94 0.19 -2.68 7.11
C LEU A 94 0.70 -3.82 8.02
N THR A 95 1.69 -4.58 7.54
CA THR A 95 2.32 -5.65 8.32
C THR A 95 3.06 -5.08 9.53
N ALA A 96 3.84 -4.00 9.35
CA ALA A 96 4.56 -3.34 10.42
C ALA A 96 3.62 -2.71 11.47
N ALA A 97 2.41 -2.30 11.06
CA ALA A 97 1.36 -1.81 11.94
C ALA A 97 0.65 -2.91 12.74
N GLY A 98 1.00 -4.19 12.53
CA GLY A 98 0.46 -5.31 13.30
C GLY A 98 -0.81 -5.93 12.71
N ALA A 99 -1.09 -5.75 11.42
CA ALA A 99 -2.21 -6.44 10.77
C ALA A 99 -2.03 -7.97 10.86
N THR A 100 -3.04 -8.67 11.39
CA THR A 100 -3.03 -10.15 11.47
C THR A 100 -3.18 -10.78 10.08
N PRO A 101 -2.80 -12.06 9.88
CA PRO A 101 -3.01 -12.76 8.61
C PRO A 101 -4.48 -12.75 8.14
N GLU A 102 -5.43 -12.79 9.07
CA GLU A 102 -6.86 -12.71 8.81
C GLU A 102 -7.26 -11.30 8.33
N ARG A 103 -6.72 -10.25 8.97
CA ARG A 103 -6.91 -8.84 8.57
C ARG A 103 -6.29 -8.59 7.19
N PHE A 104 -5.14 -9.20 6.91
CA PHE A 104 -4.47 -9.13 5.61
C PHE A 104 -5.25 -9.85 4.50
N ALA A 105 -5.72 -11.07 4.77
CA ALA A 105 -6.56 -11.82 3.83
C ALA A 105 -7.91 -11.13 3.58
N GLU A 106 -8.45 -10.45 4.60
CA GLU A 106 -9.66 -9.66 4.48
C GLU A 106 -9.43 -8.39 3.65
N TYR A 107 -8.36 -7.64 3.92
CA TYR A 107 -7.90 -6.53 3.07
C TYR A 107 -7.78 -6.95 1.60
N ASP A 108 -7.14 -8.10 1.33
CA ASP A 108 -6.99 -8.65 -0.01
C ASP A 108 -8.33 -8.95 -0.70
N ARG A 109 -9.28 -9.55 0.03
CA ARG A 109 -10.62 -9.83 -0.49
C ARG A 109 -11.41 -8.56 -0.79
N GLN A 110 -11.29 -7.56 0.08
CA GLN A 110 -12.00 -6.28 -0.03
C GLN A 110 -11.47 -5.42 -1.18
N VAL A 111 -10.13 -5.33 -1.33
CA VAL A 111 -9.51 -4.71 -2.51
C VAL A 111 -10.00 -5.41 -3.78
N ARG A 112 -10.11 -6.74 -3.82
CA ARG A 112 -10.64 -7.44 -5.01
C ARG A 112 -12.11 -7.10 -5.31
N ALA A 113 -12.94 -6.91 -4.29
CA ALA A 113 -14.35 -6.56 -4.43
C ALA A 113 -14.53 -5.12 -4.96
N GLU A 114 -13.70 -4.19 -4.49
CA GLU A 114 -13.73 -2.78 -4.90
C GLU A 114 -13.15 -2.58 -6.31
N TYR A 115 -12.17 -3.38 -6.71
CA TYR A 115 -11.67 -3.48 -8.09
C TYR A 115 -12.49 -4.45 -8.97
N SER A 116 -13.76 -4.72 -8.64
CA SER A 116 -14.63 -5.58 -9.46
C SER A 116 -14.84 -5.05 -10.88
N TRP A 117 -14.75 -3.72 -11.05
CA TRP A 117 -14.77 -3.03 -12.34
C TRP A 117 -13.48 -3.21 -13.16
N VAL A 118 -12.37 -3.61 -12.53
CA VAL A 118 -11.16 -4.04 -13.23
C VAL A 118 -11.31 -5.50 -13.64
N PRO A 119 -11.13 -5.85 -14.93
CA PRO A 119 -11.27 -7.21 -15.43
C PRO A 119 -10.47 -8.19 -14.56
N GLY A 120 -11.16 -9.16 -13.97
CA GLY A 120 -10.58 -10.02 -12.93
C GLY A 120 -9.39 -10.86 -13.36
N LEU A 121 -9.18 -11.02 -14.68
CA LEU A 121 -8.00 -11.67 -15.24
C LEU A 121 -6.77 -10.75 -15.14
N ILE A 122 -6.93 -9.46 -15.43
CA ILE A 122 -5.84 -8.46 -15.37
C ILE A 122 -5.40 -8.24 -13.92
N TYR A 123 -6.37 -8.07 -13.00
CA TYR A 123 -6.09 -7.93 -11.58
C TYR A 123 -5.35 -9.17 -11.03
N ARG A 124 -5.83 -10.38 -11.34
CA ARG A 124 -5.19 -11.63 -10.88
C ARG A 124 -3.80 -11.83 -11.47
N VAL A 125 -3.60 -11.53 -12.75
CA VAL A 125 -2.29 -11.68 -13.41
C VAL A 125 -1.27 -10.71 -12.84
N LYS A 126 -1.63 -9.43 -12.75
CA LYS A 126 -0.78 -8.38 -12.18
C LYS A 126 -0.47 -8.72 -10.73
N ARG A 127 -1.48 -8.91 -9.88
CA ARG A 127 -1.31 -9.28 -8.46
C ARG A 127 -0.49 -10.55 -8.23
N LYS A 128 -0.67 -11.60 -9.04
CA LYS A 128 0.09 -12.84 -8.87
C LYS A 128 1.54 -12.70 -9.31
N ALA A 129 1.83 -11.95 -10.37
CA ALA A 129 3.22 -11.68 -10.81
C ALA A 129 4.04 -10.98 -9.72
N VAL A 130 3.35 -10.14 -8.99
CA VAL A 130 3.82 -9.25 -7.95
C VAL A 130 4.17 -10.00 -6.67
N LEU A 131 3.22 -10.80 -6.19
CA LEU A 131 3.38 -11.58 -4.98
C LEU A 131 4.43 -12.68 -5.21
N LYS A 132 4.51 -13.23 -6.44
CA LYS A 132 5.60 -14.12 -6.85
C LYS A 132 6.96 -13.44 -6.86
N SER A 133 7.07 -12.19 -7.30
CA SER A 133 8.35 -11.45 -7.31
C SER A 133 8.98 -11.28 -5.93
N PHE A 134 8.21 -11.42 -4.86
CA PHE A 134 8.73 -11.49 -3.49
C PHE A 134 9.14 -12.89 -3.05
N LEU A 135 8.41 -13.92 -3.49
CA LEU A 135 8.78 -15.30 -3.21
C LEU A 135 10.11 -15.67 -3.88
N ASP A 136 10.39 -15.06 -5.04
CA ASP A 136 11.61 -15.27 -5.82
C ASP A 136 12.86 -14.60 -5.21
N ARG A 137 12.72 -13.72 -4.21
CA ARG A 137 13.86 -13.10 -3.53
C ARG A 137 14.48 -14.08 -2.54
N GLU A 138 15.80 -14.01 -2.33
CA GLU A 138 16.48 -14.75 -1.27
C GLU A 138 15.95 -14.35 0.13
N HIS A 139 15.74 -13.05 0.32
CA HIS A 139 15.13 -12.49 1.52
C HIS A 139 14.06 -11.45 1.20
N ILE A 140 12.89 -11.55 1.84
CA ILE A 140 11.82 -10.54 1.72
C ILE A 140 12.22 -9.27 2.49
N TYR A 141 12.88 -9.45 3.64
CA TYR A 141 13.32 -8.35 4.50
C TYR A 141 14.84 -8.15 4.44
N ASN A 142 15.28 -6.90 4.30
CA ASN A 142 16.70 -6.58 4.17
C ASN A 142 17.47 -6.58 5.50
N THR A 143 16.79 -6.57 6.65
CA THR A 143 17.43 -6.58 7.97
C THR A 143 17.25 -7.93 8.69
N SER A 144 18.27 -8.37 9.43
CA SER A 144 18.25 -9.63 10.20
C SER A 144 17.10 -9.67 11.20
N TYR A 145 16.82 -8.55 11.87
CA TYR A 145 15.73 -8.43 12.86
C TYR A 145 14.37 -8.85 12.30
N PHE A 146 14.00 -8.35 11.11
CA PHE A 146 12.73 -8.67 10.46
C PHE A 146 12.78 -10.02 9.73
N ARG A 147 13.95 -10.44 9.22
CA ARG A 147 14.11 -11.79 8.66
C ARG A 147 13.79 -12.86 9.70
N GLU A 148 14.35 -12.76 10.88
CA GLU A 148 14.16 -13.77 11.94
C GLU A 148 12.71 -13.86 12.43
N ARG A 149 11.98 -12.73 12.46
CA ARG A 149 10.66 -12.62 13.09
C ARG A 149 9.50 -12.73 12.11
N CYS A 150 9.71 -12.32 10.86
CA CYS A 150 8.62 -12.08 9.92
C CYS A 150 8.76 -12.84 8.61
N GLU A 151 9.97 -13.28 8.20
CA GLU A 151 10.23 -13.90 6.88
C GLU A 151 9.35 -15.14 6.64
N ALA A 152 9.34 -16.09 7.59
CA ALA A 152 8.57 -17.31 7.48
C ALA A 152 7.06 -17.03 7.35
N ARG A 153 6.57 -16.04 8.12
CA ARG A 153 5.16 -15.63 8.08
C ARG A 153 4.81 -14.92 6.77
N ALA A 154 5.67 -14.01 6.31
CA ALA A 154 5.50 -13.31 5.04
C ALA A 154 5.48 -14.28 3.86
N ARG A 155 6.41 -15.24 3.80
CA ARG A 155 6.42 -16.28 2.75
C ARG A 155 5.17 -17.14 2.77
N SER A 156 4.69 -17.54 3.94
CA SER A 156 3.45 -18.30 4.07
C SER A 156 2.24 -17.50 3.56
N ASN A 157 2.13 -16.22 3.94
CA ASN A 157 1.03 -15.35 3.51
C ASN A 157 1.05 -15.10 2.00
N LEU A 158 2.23 -14.82 1.43
CA LEU A 158 2.40 -14.62 -0.01
C LEU A 158 2.13 -15.88 -0.82
N THR A 159 2.53 -17.05 -0.32
CA THR A 159 2.26 -18.34 -0.96
C THR A 159 0.76 -18.63 -0.98
N ALA A 160 0.07 -18.41 0.14
CA ALA A 160 -1.38 -18.56 0.24
C ALA A 160 -2.14 -17.58 -0.68
N ALA A 161 -1.65 -16.35 -0.81
CA ALA A 161 -2.24 -15.34 -1.71
C ALA A 161 -1.94 -15.60 -3.20
N CYS A 162 -0.93 -16.43 -3.52
CA CYS A 162 -0.58 -16.83 -4.88
C CYS A 162 -1.24 -18.13 -5.36
N ALA A 163 -1.77 -18.95 -4.46
CA ALA A 163 -2.44 -20.21 -4.79
C ALA A 163 -3.65 -19.93 -5.71
#